data_AF-A0A3D3A6B3-F1
#
_entry.id   AF-A0A3D3A6B3-F1
#
_cell.length_a   1.000
_cell.length_b   1.000
_cell.length_c   1.000
_cell.angle_alpha   90.00
_cell.angle_beta   90.00
_cell.angle_gamma   90.00
#
_symmetry.space_group_name_H-M   'P 1'
#
loop_
_entity.id
_entity.type
_entity.pdbx_description
1 polymer ?
#
loop_
_entity_poly.entity_id
_entity_poly.type
_entity_poly.pdbx_seq_one_letter_code
_entity_poly.pdbx_strand_id
1 'polypeptide(L)' 'MDVGAIKRRFGVVGNAPALDRALSVAAQVATTDISVLVLGESGTGKESMPRIVHQFSARKHGPYVAVNCGA' A
#
# COMPACT_ATOMS: atom_id res chain seq x y z
N MET A 1 8.67 -4.73 -10.72
CA MET A 1 7.63 -5.36 -9.87
C MET A 1 6.37 -5.55 -10.70
N ASP A 2 5.71 -6.70 -10.57
CA ASP A 2 4.46 -6.97 -11.28
C ASP A 2 3.27 -6.31 -10.55
N VAL A 3 2.83 -5.15 -11.03
CA VAL A 3 1.70 -4.41 -10.44
C VAL A 3 0.39 -5.21 -10.52
N GLY A 4 0.25 -6.07 -11.54
CA GLY A 4 -0.90 -6.96 -11.69
C GLY A 4 -1.05 -7.95 -10.53
N ALA A 5 0.05 -8.58 -10.10
CA ALA A 5 0.06 -9.45 -8.93
C ALA A 5 -0.28 -8.70 -7.64
N ILE A 6 0.22 -7.47 -7.46
CA ILE A 6 -0.13 -6.63 -6.30
C ILE A 6 -1.64 -6.39 -6.29
N LYS A 7 -2.22 -5.97 -7.42
CA LYS A 7 -3.66 -5.72 -7.52
C LYS A 7 -4.50 -6.92 -7.10
N ARG A 8 -4.21 -8.11 -7.65
CA ARG A 8 -4.93 -9.35 -7.31
C ARG A 8 -4.77 -9.73 -5.84
N ARG A 9 -3.56 -9.58 -5.28
CA ARG A 9 -3.25 -9.96 -3.90
C ARG A 9 -4.00 -9.10 -2.87
N PHE A 10 -4.20 -7.82 -3.17
CA PHE A 10 -4.79 -6.85 -2.24
C PHE A 10 -6.22 -6.42 -2.64
N GLY A 11 -6.83 -7.10 -3.61
CA GLY A 11 -8.19 -6.77 -4.06
C GLY A 11 -8.32 -5.37 -4.67
N VAL A 12 -7.23 -4.81 -5.22
CA VAL A 12 -7.25 -3.49 -5.84
C VAL A 12 -7.74 -3.63 -7.27
N VAL A 13 -8.83 -2.94 -7.60
CA VAL A 13 -9.43 -2.92 -8.93
C VAL A 13 -9.20 -1.56 -9.58
N GLY A 14 -8.79 -1.55 -10.85
CA GLY A 14 -8.60 -0.33 -11.64
C GLY A 14 -7.38 -0.41 -12.56
N ASN A 15 -7.43 0.35 -13.65
CA ASN A 15 -6.40 0.36 -14.70
C ASN A 15 -5.81 1.77 -14.92
N ALA A 16 -6.02 2.68 -13.97
CA ALA A 16 -5.51 4.04 -14.08
C ALA A 16 -3.97 4.04 -13.95
N PRO A 17 -3.21 4.70 -14.84
CA PRO A 17 -1.75 4.78 -14.73
C PRO A 17 -1.27 5.39 -13.41
N ALA A 18 -2.05 6.32 -12.84
CA ALA A 18 -1.76 6.93 -11.55
C ALA A 18 -1.83 5.92 -10.39
N LEU A 19 -2.78 4.98 -10.44
CA LEU A 19 -2.89 3.88 -9.48
C LEU A 19 -1.69 2.95 -9.59
N ASP A 20 -1.30 2.58 -10.82
CA ASP A 20 -0.14 1.72 -11.05
C ASP A 20 1.15 2.34 -10.54
N ARG A 21 1.31 3.64 -10.76
CA ARG A 21 2.43 4.41 -10.21
C ARG A 21 2.41 4.40 -8.69
N ALA A 22 1.26 4.64 -8.05
CA ALA A 22 1.15 4.64 -6.60
C ALA A 22 1.50 3.27 -6.00
N LEU A 23 1.04 2.17 -6.61
CA LEU A 23 1.38 0.80 -6.20
C LEU A 23 2.88 0.50 -6.36
N SER A 24 3.48 0.95 -7.47
CA SER A 24 4.92 0.81 -7.71
C SER A 24 5.74 1.57 -6.65
N VAL A 25 5.36 2.81 -6.34
CA VAL A 25 6.02 3.62 -5.31
C VAL A 25 5.90 2.96 -3.94
N ALA A 26 4.71 2.48 -3.58
CA ALA A 26 4.49 1.80 -2.31
C ALA A 26 5.40 0.57 -2.14
N ALA A 27 5.54 -0.23 -3.19
CA ALA A 27 6.39 -1.40 -3.16
C ALA A 27 7.89 -1.05 -3.17
N GLN A 28 8.30 0.08 -3.78
CA GLN A 28 9.66 0.59 -3.72
C GLN A 28 10.04 1.10 -2.32
N VAL A 29 9.17 1.89 -1.67
CA VAL A 29 9.46 2.43 -0.32
C VAL A 29 9.41 1.34 0.75
N ALA A 30 8.68 0.25 0.51
CA ALA A 30 8.56 -0.86 1.46
C ALA A 30 9.89 -1.48 1.90
N THR A 31 10.92 -1.47 1.05
CA THR A 31 12.23 -2.04 1.38
C THR A 31 13.10 -1.14 2.26
N THR A 32 12.63 0.07 2.56
CA THR A 32 13.37 1.08 3.33
C THR A 32 12.81 1.23 4.75
N ASP A 33 13.64 1.68 5.69
CA ASP A 33 13.20 1.98 7.05
C ASP A 33 12.88 3.47 7.21
N ILE A 34 11.81 3.90 6.55
CA ILE A 34 11.32 5.28 6.60
C ILE A 34 9.83 5.34 6.91
N SER A 35 9.38 6.46 7.44
CA SER A 35 7.95 6.76 7.60
C SER A 35 7.32 7.07 6.24
N VAL A 36 6.14 6.48 5.99
CA VAL A 36 5.37 6.68 4.74
C VAL A 36 4.06 7.40 5.06
N LEU A 37 3.79 8.49 4.33
CA LEU A 37 2.52 9.23 4.41
C LEU A 37 1.65 8.87 3.19
N VAL A 38 0.44 8.38 3.43
CA VAL A 38 -0.54 8.06 2.37
C VAL A 38 -1.59 9.16 2.32
N LEU A 39 -1.66 9.86 1.19
CA LEU A 39 -2.60 10.96 0.93
C LEU A 39 -3.70 10.54 -0.04
N GLY A 40 -4.83 11.23 0.02
CA GLY A 40 -5.97 11.04 -0.88
C GLY A 40 -7.30 11.39 -0.22
N GLU A 41 -8.33 11.58 -1.04
CA GLU A 41 -9.68 11.97 -0.60
C GLU A 41 -10.38 10.83 0.17
N SER A 42 -11.49 11.16 0.85
CA SER A 42 -12.31 10.16 1.52
C SER A 42 -12.84 9.12 0.52
N GLY A 43 -12.90 7.85 0.91
CA GLY A 43 -13.41 6.76 0.06
C GLY A 43 -12.49 6.27 -1.07
N THR A 44 -11.26 6.78 -1.19
CA THR A 44 -10.30 6.40 -2.26
C THR A 44 -9.55 5.07 -2.02
N GLY A 45 -9.90 4.32 -0.96
CA GLY A 45 -9.27 3.02 -0.68
C GLY A 45 -7.85 3.09 -0.12
N LYS A 46 -7.47 4.19 0.56
CA LYS A 46 -6.13 4.39 1.14
C LYS A 46 -5.71 3.29 2.11
N GLU A 47 -6.67 2.59 2.72
CA GLU A 47 -6.43 1.50 3.68
C GLU A 47 -5.65 0.30 3.10
N SER A 48 -5.70 0.09 1.79
CA SER A 48 -4.92 -0.96 1.13
C SER A 48 -3.44 -0.60 1.04
N MET A 49 -3.08 0.69 0.99
CA MET A 49 -1.71 1.13 0.75
C MET A 49 -0.74 0.76 1.89
N PRO A 50 -1.05 1.03 3.18
CA PRO A 50 -0.19 0.61 4.28
C PRO A 50 0.00 -0.92 4.36
N ARG A 51 -1.03 -1.70 4.00
CA ARG A 51 -0.95 -3.17 3.96
C ARG A 51 0.02 -3.66 2.88
N ILE A 52 0.00 -3.01 1.72
CA ILE A 52 0.95 -3.29 0.63
C ILE A 52 2.36 -2.99 1.09
N VAL A 53 2.60 -1.81 1.68
CA VAL A 53 3.93 -1.43 2.19
C VAL A 53 4.43 -2.44 3.23
N HIS A 54 3.59 -2.83 4.20
CA HIS A 54 3.98 -3.82 5.22
C HIS A 54 4.38 -5.17 4.60
N GLN A 55 3.57 -5.70 3.69
CA GLN A 55 3.79 -7.01 3.07
C GLN A 55 5.07 -7.09 2.24
N PHE A 56 5.48 -6.00 1.60
CA PHE A 56 6.70 -5.94 0.80
C PHE A 56 7.93 -5.47 1.60
N SER A 57 7.75 -5.11 2.87
CA SER A 57 8.85 -4.71 3.74
C SER A 57 9.63 -5.88 4.33
N ALA A 58 10.80 -5.58 4.89
CA ALA A 58 11.56 -6.54 5.71
C ALA A 58 10.76 -7.00 6.96
N ARG A 59 9.74 -6.25 7.37
CA ARG A 59 8.91 -6.50 8.55
C ARG A 59 7.64 -7.30 8.26
N LYS A 60 7.46 -7.82 7.04
CA LYS A 60 6.25 -8.53 6.59
C LYS A 60 5.77 -9.69 7.47
N HIS A 61 6.68 -10.31 8.23
CA HIS A 61 6.36 -11.40 9.17
C HIS A 61 6.08 -10.92 10.59
N GLY A 62 6.31 -9.64 10.87
CA GLY A 62 5.97 -9.00 12.14
C GLY A 62 4.49 -8.59 12.20
N PRO A 63 4.03 -8.21 13.40
CA PRO A 63 2.66 -7.76 13.60
C PRO A 63 2.36 -6.49 12.78
N TYR A 64 1.17 -6.47 12.17
CA TYR A 64 0.62 -5.29 11.52
C TYR A 64 -0.52 -4.75 12.37
N VAL A 65 -0.35 -3.55 12.92
CA VAL A 65 -1.35 -2.89 13.77
C VAL A 65 -1.89 -1.67 13.03
N ALA A 66 -3.16 -1.72 12.66
CA ALA A 66 -3.86 -0.59 12.07
C ALA A 66 -4.66 0.13 13.16
N VAL A 67 -4.44 1.45 13.28
CA VAL A 67 -5.19 2.31 14.20
C VAL A 67 -5.93 3.35 13.36
N ASN A 68 -7.24 3.46 13.57
CA ASN A 68 -8.06 4.51 12.97
C ASN A 68 -8.24 5.63 14.00
N CYS A 69 -7.68 6.81 13.74
CA CYS A 69 -7.74 7.95 14.65
C CYS A 69 -9.06 8.74 14.57
N GLY A 70 -9.93 8.43 13.61
CA GLY A 70 -11.19 9.15 13.36
C GLY A 70 -12.46 8.39 13.77
N ALA A 71 -12.31 7.29 14.51
CA ALA A 71 -13.41 6.55 15.11
C ALA A 71 -13.68 7.06 16.54
#